data_AF-A0AAV5C5A9-F1
#
_entry.id   AF-A0AAV5C5A9-F1
#
_cell.length_a   1.000
_cell.length_b   1.000
_cell.length_c   1.000
_cell.angle_alpha   90.00
_cell.angle_beta   90.00
_cell.angle_gamma   90.00
#
_symmetry.space_group_name_H-M   'P 1'
#
loop_
_entity.id
_entity.type
_entity.pdbx_description
1 polymer ?
#
loop_
_entity_poly.entity_id
_entity_poly.type
_entity_poly.pdbx_seq_one_letter_code
_entity_poly.pdbx_strand_id
1 'polypeptide(L)'
;MSTSQAAATVSVEYAKSGRSTCKGCSAAIASGALRLGASARDPRGFDSTKWYHVACFPASSHPLGPIEGITGFDAIKDDDREELRQLEKNCKRGNAAVGPLDEPSPKKVRRVAEKTIVSVEYAKSGRSTCKGCSENIAKGALRLGASAHDPRGFDSTKWYHVACFPTSSYPVSCVENLKGIDSIKTEDHEKLRELEEKQKGDGNVADQLNEPNQNKEMVDNMGDSKEDGEKSLEEAKLSARNKETGPLVSFSASDVKDKYKDATLPAHWKVFDTVIFREKEDGLHASAKIAAFDFDGCLAKTSVRRSGADEWSLMHKSIPVKLQKLYYDGYKLVIFTNESNIERWKNKRQVAVDSKVGRLDQFVERVKVPIQVFIACGLGKGKGTPDDQYRKPNPGMWWLMAQHFNSGIKIDMDQ
;
A
#
# COMPACT_ATOMS: atom_id res chain seq x y z
N MET A 1 -28.30 13.28 14.31
CA MET A 1 -28.73 14.21 13.24
C MET A 1 -27.67 14.22 12.16
N SER A 2 -28.02 14.38 10.88
CA SER A 2 -27.02 14.44 9.80
C SER A 2 -26.46 15.86 9.69
N THR A 3 -25.17 16.04 9.92
CA THR A 3 -24.50 17.33 9.77
C THR A 3 -24.27 17.63 8.29
N SER A 4 -25.04 18.55 7.73
CA SER A 4 -24.83 19.03 6.36
C SER A 4 -23.42 19.59 6.21
N GLN A 5 -22.67 19.11 5.21
CA GLN A 5 -21.30 19.55 4.99
C GLN A 5 -21.33 20.90 4.26
N ALA A 6 -20.75 21.94 4.88
CA ALA A 6 -20.74 23.28 4.29
C ALA A 6 -20.03 23.27 2.93
N ALA A 7 -20.69 23.83 1.91
CA ALA A 7 -20.15 23.88 0.56
C ALA A 7 -18.83 24.69 0.52
N ALA A 8 -17.83 24.16 -0.18
CA ALA A 8 -16.55 24.86 -0.34
C ALA A 8 -16.73 26.09 -1.24
N THR A 9 -16.22 27.23 -0.79
CA THR A 9 -16.24 28.46 -1.58
C THR A 9 -15.07 28.46 -2.56
N VAL A 10 -15.32 28.89 -3.81
CA VAL A 10 -14.28 28.95 -4.84
C VAL A 10 -13.79 30.39 -4.99
N SER A 11 -12.47 30.55 -5.04
CA SER A 11 -11.78 31.81 -5.29
C SER A 11 -10.79 31.66 -6.43
N VAL A 12 -10.37 32.79 -7.01
CA VAL A 12 -9.40 32.83 -8.11
C VAL A 12 -8.43 33.99 -7.91
N GLU A 13 -7.14 33.75 -8.15
CA GLU A 13 -6.09 34.79 -8.09
C GLU A 13 -4.83 34.37 -8.86
N TYR A 14 -3.97 35.34 -9.18
CA TYR A 14 -2.59 35.04 -9.57
C TYR A 14 -1.77 34.58 -8.36
N ALA A 15 -0.89 33.60 -8.57
CA ALA A 15 -0.11 32.98 -7.50
C ALA A 15 0.94 33.94 -6.90
N LYS A 16 0.62 34.51 -5.73
CA LYS A 16 1.46 35.47 -4.96
C LYS A 16 2.88 35.00 -4.63
N SER A 17 3.19 33.70 -4.74
CA SER A 17 4.55 33.17 -4.83
C SER A 17 4.51 31.71 -5.34
N GLY A 18 5.61 31.23 -5.93
CA GLY A 18 5.75 29.85 -6.43
C GLY A 18 5.76 28.73 -5.36
N ARG A 19 5.27 29.00 -4.15
CA ARG A 19 5.28 28.08 -2.99
C ARG A 19 4.03 27.20 -2.88
N SER A 20 3.01 27.42 -3.70
CA SER A 20 1.79 26.61 -3.72
C SER A 20 1.91 25.40 -4.63
N THR A 21 1.52 24.22 -4.14
CA THR A 21 1.42 22.99 -4.94
C THR A 21 -0.02 22.77 -5.41
N CYS A 22 -0.21 22.54 -6.71
CA CYS A 22 -1.51 22.18 -7.30
C CYS A 22 -2.02 20.85 -6.72
N LYS A 23 -3.25 20.84 -6.18
CA LYS A 23 -3.86 19.66 -5.56
C LYS A 23 -4.47 18.67 -6.58
N GLY A 24 -4.48 19.00 -7.87
CA GLY A 24 -4.88 18.08 -8.95
C GLY A 24 -3.72 17.27 -9.52
N CYS A 25 -2.55 17.90 -9.78
CA CYS A 25 -1.40 17.26 -10.42
C CYS A 25 -0.11 17.21 -9.58
N SER A 26 -0.13 17.72 -8.34
CA SER A 26 1.02 17.78 -7.40
C SER A 26 2.26 18.56 -7.88
N ALA A 27 2.19 19.26 -9.01
CA ALA A 27 3.23 20.19 -9.46
C ALA A 27 3.16 21.54 -8.72
N ALA A 28 4.27 22.30 -8.71
CA ALA A 28 4.29 23.66 -8.19
C ALA A 28 3.58 24.62 -9.16
N ILE A 29 2.72 25.48 -8.62
CA ILE A 29 2.10 26.59 -9.36
C ILE A 29 3.13 27.73 -9.39
N ALA A 30 3.56 28.17 -10.58
CA ALA A 30 4.57 29.20 -10.74
C ALA A 30 4.10 30.56 -10.17
N SER A 31 5.04 31.41 -9.75
CA SER A 31 4.73 32.77 -9.27
C SER A 31 4.11 33.59 -10.40
N GLY A 32 2.99 34.28 -10.13
CA GLY A 32 2.24 35.03 -11.13
C GLY A 32 1.31 34.19 -12.04
N ALA A 33 1.36 32.86 -11.99
CA ALA A 33 0.43 32.03 -12.76
C ALA A 33 -0.99 32.03 -12.15
N LEU A 34 -2.02 31.96 -12.99
CA LEU A 34 -3.42 31.95 -12.56
C LEU A 34 -3.78 30.64 -11.83
N ARG A 35 -4.47 30.73 -10.70
CA ARG A 35 -4.88 29.58 -9.88
C ARG A 35 -6.28 29.71 -9.29
N LEU A 36 -6.96 28.56 -9.19
CA LEU A 36 -8.25 28.41 -8.52
C LEU A 36 -8.05 27.83 -7.11
N GLY A 37 -8.76 28.37 -6.13
CA GLY A 37 -8.69 27.99 -4.71
C GLY A 37 -10.04 27.53 -4.18
N ALA A 38 -10.18 26.25 -3.83
CA ALA A 38 -11.36 25.76 -3.13
C ALA A 38 -11.14 25.83 -1.61
N SER A 39 -11.90 26.68 -0.93
CA SER A 39 -11.78 26.96 0.51
C SER A 39 -12.91 26.32 1.29
N ALA A 40 -12.57 25.50 2.28
CA ALA A 40 -13.52 24.90 3.21
C ALA A 40 -13.24 25.34 4.65
N ARG A 41 -14.30 25.70 5.38
CA ARG A 41 -14.27 26.01 6.81
C ARG A 41 -14.14 24.73 7.62
N ASP A 42 -13.08 24.64 8.42
CA ASP A 42 -13.00 23.66 9.49
C ASP A 42 -13.99 24.04 10.61
N PRO A 43 -14.70 23.09 11.24
CA PRO A 43 -15.57 23.35 12.40
C PRO A 43 -14.88 24.07 13.58
N ARG A 44 -13.54 24.10 13.62
CA ARG A 44 -12.72 24.81 14.61
C ARG A 44 -12.34 26.23 14.19
N GLY A 45 -12.93 26.77 13.13
CA GLY A 45 -12.79 28.17 12.71
C GLY A 45 -11.59 28.49 11.80
N PHE A 46 -10.90 27.48 11.27
CA PHE A 46 -9.79 27.68 10.33
C PHE A 46 -10.24 27.47 8.87
N ASP A 47 -10.04 28.47 8.03
CA ASP A 47 -10.24 28.38 6.58
C ASP A 47 -9.06 27.63 5.92
N SER A 48 -9.34 26.60 5.12
CA SER A 48 -8.32 25.82 4.40
C SER A 48 -8.54 25.83 2.88
N THR A 49 -7.65 26.53 2.16
CA THR A 49 -7.72 26.66 0.69
C THR A 49 -6.86 25.60 -0.01
N LYS A 50 -7.49 24.77 -0.84
CA LYS A 50 -6.84 23.85 -1.77
C LYS A 50 -6.63 24.58 -3.10
N TRP A 51 -5.37 24.81 -3.46
CA TRP A 51 -4.99 25.48 -4.72
C TRP A 51 -4.81 24.51 -5.88
N TYR A 52 -5.24 24.93 -7.07
CA TYR A 52 -5.15 24.17 -8.33
C TYR A 52 -4.71 25.10 -9.47
N HIS A 53 -4.02 24.56 -10.49
CA HIS A 53 -4.01 25.20 -11.80
C HIS A 53 -5.45 25.26 -12.35
N VAL A 54 -5.74 26.22 -13.23
CA VAL A 54 -7.06 26.36 -13.88
C VAL A 54 -7.51 25.04 -14.52
N ALA A 55 -6.70 24.49 -15.42
CA ALA A 55 -6.95 23.19 -16.07
C ALA A 55 -6.86 21.95 -15.14
N CYS A 56 -6.51 22.11 -13.86
CA CYS A 56 -6.47 21.03 -12.88
C CYS A 56 -7.58 21.14 -11.82
N PHE A 57 -8.50 22.11 -11.94
CA PHE A 57 -9.52 22.36 -10.94
C PHE A 57 -10.71 21.38 -11.06
N PRO A 58 -11.10 20.67 -9.97
CA PRO A 58 -12.15 19.65 -10.03
C PRO A 58 -13.54 20.29 -9.96
N ALA A 59 -13.98 20.92 -11.06
CA ALA A 59 -15.29 21.57 -11.16
C ALA A 59 -16.49 20.65 -10.85
N SER A 60 -16.33 19.33 -11.01
CA SER A 60 -17.33 18.32 -10.62
C SER A 60 -17.41 18.03 -9.11
N SER A 61 -16.40 18.43 -8.33
CA SER A 61 -16.39 18.36 -6.86
C SER A 61 -16.62 19.72 -6.21
N HIS A 62 -16.29 20.79 -6.92
CA HIS A 62 -16.48 22.18 -6.53
C HIS A 62 -17.12 22.94 -7.70
N PRO A 63 -18.46 22.85 -7.86
CA PRO A 63 -19.16 23.51 -8.95
C PRO A 63 -18.84 25.00 -8.99
N LEU A 64 -18.32 25.45 -10.13
CA LEU A 64 -18.26 26.87 -10.42
C LEU A 64 -19.70 27.35 -10.59
N GLY A 65 -20.10 28.35 -9.80
CA GLY A 65 -21.30 29.13 -10.08
C GLY A 65 -21.07 30.04 -11.29
N PRO A 66 -21.90 31.09 -11.48
CA PRO A 66 -21.58 32.17 -12.41
C PRO A 66 -20.15 32.66 -12.16
N ILE A 67 -19.32 32.71 -13.20
CA ILE A 67 -17.88 33.01 -13.08
C ILE A 67 -17.65 34.40 -12.44
N GLU A 68 -18.53 35.34 -12.77
CA GLU A 68 -18.60 36.71 -12.23
C GLU A 68 -18.91 36.74 -10.72
N GLY A 69 -19.36 35.63 -10.13
CA GLY A 69 -19.51 35.43 -8.69
C GLY A 69 -18.34 34.71 -8.00
N ILE A 70 -17.25 34.38 -8.70
CA ILE A 70 -16.06 33.76 -8.10
C ILE A 70 -15.22 34.83 -7.40
N THR A 71 -14.96 34.65 -6.11
CA THR A 71 -14.19 35.59 -5.29
C THR A 71 -12.80 35.85 -5.90
N GLY A 72 -12.57 37.08 -6.37
CA GLY A 72 -11.31 37.52 -6.97
C GLY A 72 -11.32 37.65 -8.50
N PHE A 73 -12.43 37.33 -9.18
CA PHE A 73 -12.55 37.44 -10.64
C PHE A 73 -12.25 38.85 -11.18
N ASP A 74 -12.72 39.89 -10.48
CA ASP A 74 -12.50 41.29 -10.87
C ASP A 74 -11.00 41.71 -10.87
N ALA A 75 -10.16 41.00 -10.13
CA ALA A 75 -8.72 41.27 -10.02
C ALA A 75 -7.87 40.59 -11.12
N ILE A 76 -8.50 39.91 -12.08
CA ILE A 76 -7.87 39.21 -13.20
C ILE A 76 -7.94 40.09 -14.47
N LYS A 77 -6.93 40.02 -15.33
CA LYS A 77 -6.89 40.69 -16.65
C LYS A 77 -7.94 40.15 -17.61
N ASP A 78 -8.43 40.97 -18.52
CA ASP A 78 -9.50 40.58 -19.45
C ASP A 78 -9.16 39.39 -20.36
N ASP A 79 -7.90 39.23 -20.79
CA ASP A 79 -7.45 38.07 -21.57
C ASP A 79 -7.67 36.75 -20.80
N ASP A 80 -7.20 36.72 -19.55
CA ASP A 80 -7.29 35.58 -18.63
C ASP A 80 -8.75 35.28 -18.21
N ARG A 81 -9.67 36.25 -18.31
CA ARG A 81 -11.11 36.06 -18.01
C ARG A 81 -11.80 35.18 -19.04
N GLU A 82 -11.36 35.19 -20.31
CA GLU A 82 -11.98 34.33 -21.34
C GLU A 82 -11.50 32.87 -21.26
N GLU A 83 -10.28 32.59 -20.77
CA GLU A 83 -9.86 31.21 -20.46
C GLU A 83 -10.79 30.55 -19.44
N LEU A 84 -11.17 31.28 -18.38
CA LEU A 84 -12.12 30.81 -17.38
C LEU A 84 -13.52 30.57 -17.97
N ARG A 85 -13.97 31.45 -18.88
CA ARG A 85 -15.24 31.28 -19.62
C ARG A 85 -15.23 30.08 -20.55
N GLN A 86 -14.12 29.75 -21.18
CA GLN A 86 -13.98 28.53 -21.98
C GLN A 86 -14.04 27.27 -21.10
N LEU A 87 -13.45 27.30 -19.90
CA LEU A 87 -13.53 26.19 -18.94
C LEU A 87 -14.98 25.87 -18.53
N GLU A 88 -15.79 26.89 -18.26
CA GLU A 88 -17.20 26.72 -17.88
C GLU A 88 -18.06 26.20 -19.05
N LYS A 89 -17.85 26.72 -20.27
CA LYS A 89 -18.51 26.25 -21.51
C LYS A 89 -18.23 24.76 -21.75
N ASN A 90 -17.00 24.31 -21.53
CA ASN A 90 -16.61 22.90 -21.66
C ASN A 90 -17.22 22.02 -20.57
N CYS A 91 -17.33 22.52 -19.32
CA CYS A 91 -17.93 21.76 -18.22
C CYS A 91 -19.45 21.59 -18.38
N LYS A 92 -20.17 22.63 -18.81
CA LYS A 92 -21.64 22.58 -19.04
C LYS A 92 -22.04 21.58 -20.14
N ARG A 93 -21.21 21.41 -21.17
CA ARG A 93 -21.50 20.51 -22.31
C ARG A 93 -21.53 19.01 -21.94
N GLY A 94 -20.91 18.62 -20.81
CA GLY A 94 -20.91 17.24 -20.32
C GLY A 94 -22.18 16.79 -19.57
N ASN A 95 -23.09 17.72 -19.24
CA ASN A 95 -24.22 17.47 -18.31
C ASN A 95 -25.61 17.64 -18.96
N ALA A 96 -25.71 17.75 -20.29
CA ALA A 96 -26.90 18.24 -20.98
C ALA A 96 -27.67 17.20 -21.84
N ALA A 97 -27.85 15.99 -21.31
CA ALA A 97 -28.88 15.01 -21.69
C ALA A 97 -29.10 14.09 -20.47
N VAL A 98 -30.30 13.71 -20.02
CA VAL A 98 -31.62 13.61 -20.67
C VAL A 98 -32.70 14.38 -19.87
N GLY A 99 -33.88 14.61 -20.46
CA GLY A 99 -35.05 15.22 -19.79
C GLY A 99 -35.80 14.31 -18.79
N PRO A 100 -36.90 14.82 -18.18
CA PRO A 100 -37.53 14.23 -16.99
C PRO A 100 -38.72 13.27 -17.26
N LEU A 101 -39.34 12.78 -16.16
CA LEU A 101 -40.48 11.85 -16.04
C LEU A 101 -40.11 10.35 -16.26
N ASP A 102 -40.53 9.37 -15.45
CA ASP A 102 -41.36 9.36 -14.22
C ASP A 102 -40.83 8.30 -13.21
N GLU A 103 -41.31 8.33 -11.96
CA GLU A 103 -41.02 7.27 -10.96
C GLU A 103 -41.93 6.04 -11.15
N PRO A 104 -41.46 4.80 -10.85
CA PRO A 104 -41.68 4.31 -9.48
C PRO A 104 -40.59 3.38 -8.89
N SER A 105 -40.27 3.61 -7.61
CA SER A 105 -39.66 2.65 -6.69
C SER A 105 -40.59 1.43 -6.37
N PRO A 106 -40.13 0.36 -5.67
CA PRO A 106 -38.77 -0.03 -5.29
C PRO A 106 -38.40 -1.51 -5.58
N LYS A 107 -37.10 -1.86 -5.55
CA LYS A 107 -36.61 -3.10 -4.89
C LYS A 107 -35.12 -3.03 -4.55
N LYS A 108 -34.73 -3.70 -3.45
CA LYS A 108 -33.39 -3.58 -2.83
C LYS A 108 -32.37 -4.56 -3.43
N VAL A 109 -31.28 -4.05 -3.99
CA VAL A 109 -29.96 -4.74 -3.94
C VAL A 109 -28.89 -3.70 -3.62
N ARG A 110 -28.15 -3.90 -2.52
CA ARG A 110 -27.01 -3.03 -2.14
C ARG A 110 -25.71 -3.55 -2.78
N ARG A 111 -25.18 -2.85 -3.78
CA ARG A 111 -23.74 -2.84 -4.10
C ARG A 111 -23.30 -1.39 -4.32
N VAL A 112 -22.49 -0.87 -3.40
CA VAL A 112 -21.79 0.40 -3.62
C VAL A 112 -20.62 0.10 -4.56
N ALA A 113 -20.67 0.63 -5.77
CA ALA A 113 -19.56 0.51 -6.72
C ALA A 113 -18.47 1.50 -6.34
N GLU A 114 -17.33 1.00 -5.85
CA GLU A 114 -16.16 1.82 -5.57
C GLU A 114 -15.65 2.45 -6.87
N LYS A 115 -15.52 3.79 -6.88
CA LYS A 115 -15.21 4.58 -8.08
C LYS A 115 -13.76 4.35 -8.54
N THR A 116 -13.56 3.25 -9.25
CA THR A 116 -12.26 2.79 -9.73
C THR A 116 -11.84 3.60 -10.95
N ILE A 117 -10.68 4.26 -10.85
CA ILE A 117 -10.05 5.00 -11.95
C ILE A 117 -9.14 4.03 -12.71
N VAL A 118 -9.29 3.97 -14.03
CA VAL A 118 -8.36 3.26 -14.93
C VAL A 118 -7.36 4.28 -15.49
N SER A 119 -6.10 3.86 -15.56
CA SER A 119 -4.96 4.66 -16.01
C SER A 119 -4.08 3.84 -16.95
N VAL A 120 -3.31 4.52 -17.78
CA VAL A 120 -2.43 3.91 -18.78
C VAL A 120 -1.08 4.63 -18.79
N GLU A 121 0.02 3.89 -18.80
CA GLU A 121 1.37 4.47 -18.94
C GLU A 121 2.39 3.44 -19.43
N TYR A 122 3.51 3.91 -19.96
CA TYR A 122 4.71 3.07 -20.10
C TYR A 122 5.32 2.77 -18.73
N ALA A 123 5.73 1.53 -18.51
CA ALA A 123 6.27 1.07 -17.24
C ALA A 123 7.61 1.74 -16.89
N LYS A 124 7.56 2.74 -16.00
CA LYS A 124 8.71 3.54 -15.53
C LYS A 124 9.89 2.70 -14.98
N SER A 125 9.63 1.47 -14.53
CA SER A 125 10.66 0.46 -14.23
C SER A 125 10.08 -0.95 -14.32
N GLY A 126 10.93 -1.95 -14.59
CA GLY A 126 10.57 -3.37 -14.67
C GLY A 126 10.26 -4.06 -13.33
N ARG A 127 9.74 -3.32 -12.34
CA ARG A 127 9.45 -3.79 -10.98
C ARG A 127 7.97 -4.08 -10.72
N SER A 128 7.09 -3.79 -11.67
CA SER A 128 5.65 -4.03 -11.55
C SER A 128 5.30 -5.41 -12.07
N THR A 129 4.63 -6.20 -11.25
CA THR A 129 4.09 -7.51 -11.63
C THR A 129 2.64 -7.36 -12.10
N CYS A 130 2.32 -7.95 -13.25
CA CYS A 130 0.98 -7.99 -13.83
C CYS A 130 0.03 -8.77 -12.91
N LYS A 131 -1.12 -8.20 -12.57
CA LYS A 131 -2.14 -8.82 -11.72
C LYS A 131 -3.09 -9.78 -12.45
N GLY A 132 -2.92 -9.96 -13.76
CA GLY A 132 -3.59 -11.00 -14.55
C GLY A 132 -2.76 -12.29 -14.64
N CYS A 133 -1.52 -12.20 -15.14
CA CYS A 133 -0.66 -13.38 -15.39
C CYS A 133 0.49 -13.57 -14.38
N SER A 134 0.62 -12.74 -13.35
CA SER A 134 1.69 -12.77 -12.34
C SER A 134 3.14 -12.59 -12.85
N GLU A 135 3.35 -12.29 -14.14
CA GLU A 135 4.67 -11.99 -14.70
C GLU A 135 5.05 -10.51 -14.61
N ASN A 136 6.36 -10.22 -14.71
CA ASN A 136 6.89 -8.86 -14.59
C ASN A 136 6.74 -8.06 -15.90
N ILE A 137 6.11 -6.88 -15.78
CA ILE A 137 5.98 -5.91 -16.87
C ILE A 137 7.35 -5.24 -17.08
N ALA A 138 7.95 -5.40 -18.28
CA ALA A 138 9.26 -4.85 -18.62
C ALA A 138 9.31 -3.31 -18.59
N LYS A 139 10.48 -2.72 -18.30
CA LYS A 139 10.66 -1.25 -18.35
C LYS A 139 10.37 -0.75 -19.77
N GLY A 140 9.51 0.25 -19.89
CA GLY A 140 9.11 0.83 -21.18
C GLY A 140 7.97 0.09 -21.89
N ALA A 141 7.54 -1.08 -21.41
CA ALA A 141 6.34 -1.73 -21.94
C ALA A 141 5.07 -0.99 -21.48
N LEU A 142 4.05 -0.95 -22.34
CA LEU A 142 2.77 -0.33 -22.03
C LEU A 142 2.00 -1.15 -20.97
N ARG A 143 1.37 -0.48 -20.01
CA ARG A 143 0.58 -1.12 -18.94
C ARG A 143 -0.67 -0.34 -18.56
N LEU A 144 -1.70 -1.08 -18.15
CA LEU A 144 -2.95 -0.55 -17.61
C LEU A 144 -2.94 -0.67 -16.08
N GLY A 145 -3.48 0.34 -15.40
CA GLY A 145 -3.50 0.45 -13.95
C GLY A 145 -4.89 0.79 -13.42
N ALA A 146 -5.52 -0.13 -12.69
CA ALA A 146 -6.80 0.11 -12.01
C ALA A 146 -6.56 0.50 -10.54
N SER A 147 -7.09 1.64 -10.11
CA SER A 147 -6.97 2.15 -8.74
C SER A 147 -8.31 2.60 -8.17
N ALA A 148 -8.72 2.03 -7.05
CA ALA A 148 -9.78 2.57 -6.20
C ALA A 148 -9.17 3.56 -5.19
N HIS A 149 -9.93 4.60 -4.83
CA HIS A 149 -9.50 5.64 -3.90
C HIS A 149 -10.00 5.33 -2.48
N ASP A 150 -9.09 5.12 -1.52
CA ASP A 150 -9.47 5.00 -0.11
C ASP A 150 -9.48 6.40 0.54
N PRO A 151 -10.58 6.85 1.17
CA PRO A 151 -10.65 8.12 1.89
C PRO A 151 -9.59 8.32 2.99
N ARG A 152 -8.89 7.25 3.41
CA ARG A 152 -7.79 7.26 4.39
C ARG A 152 -6.39 7.37 3.74
N GLY A 153 -6.31 7.51 2.42
CA GLY A 153 -5.09 7.92 1.70
C GLY A 153 -4.16 6.80 1.21
N PHE A 154 -4.62 5.54 1.15
CA PHE A 154 -3.86 4.40 0.62
C PHE A 154 -4.33 4.00 -0.79
N ASP A 155 -4.05 4.85 -1.78
CA ASP A 155 -4.36 4.55 -3.19
C ASP A 155 -3.42 3.45 -3.73
N SER A 156 -3.98 2.26 -4.03
CA SER A 156 -3.21 1.14 -4.58
C SER A 156 -3.61 0.84 -6.03
N THR A 157 -2.67 1.06 -6.96
CA THR A 157 -2.86 0.74 -8.39
C THR A 157 -2.51 -0.72 -8.67
N LYS A 158 -3.50 -1.50 -9.11
CA LYS A 158 -3.33 -2.85 -9.66
C LYS A 158 -2.87 -2.73 -11.11
N TRP A 159 -1.62 -3.10 -11.39
CA TRP A 159 -1.03 -3.04 -12.73
C TRP A 159 -1.24 -4.34 -13.51
N TYR A 160 -1.47 -4.21 -14.81
CA TYR A 160 -1.68 -5.32 -15.76
C TYR A 160 -0.89 -5.06 -17.05
N HIS A 161 -0.45 -6.13 -17.72
CA HIS A 161 -0.17 -6.05 -19.15
C HIS A 161 -1.45 -5.66 -19.88
N VAL A 162 -1.33 -4.95 -21.01
CA VAL A 162 -2.46 -4.50 -21.82
C VAL A 162 -3.38 -5.69 -22.19
N ALA A 163 -2.82 -6.79 -22.71
CA ALA A 163 -3.55 -8.02 -23.04
C ALA A 163 -4.01 -8.87 -21.82
N CYS A 164 -3.70 -8.46 -20.59
CA CYS A 164 -4.10 -9.16 -19.36
C CYS A 164 -5.02 -8.32 -18.46
N PHE A 165 -5.54 -7.19 -18.97
CA PHE A 165 -6.43 -6.33 -18.22
C PHE A 165 -7.87 -6.86 -18.25
N PRO A 166 -8.53 -7.09 -17.09
CA PRO A 166 -9.86 -7.67 -17.06
C PRO A 166 -10.93 -6.59 -17.32
N THR A 167 -11.17 -6.25 -18.58
CA THR A 167 -12.19 -5.26 -19.00
C THR A 167 -13.60 -5.58 -18.48
N SER A 168 -13.93 -6.87 -18.31
CA SER A 168 -15.17 -7.32 -17.66
C SER A 168 -15.29 -6.95 -16.17
N SER A 169 -14.17 -6.71 -15.48
CA SER A 169 -14.12 -6.24 -14.09
C SER A 169 -13.97 -4.72 -13.97
N TYR A 170 -13.44 -4.08 -15.02
CA TYR A 170 -13.21 -2.64 -15.08
C TYR A 170 -13.62 -2.13 -16.47
N PRO A 171 -14.92 -1.83 -16.70
CA PRO A 171 -15.40 -1.41 -18.01
C PRO A 171 -14.77 -0.07 -18.42
N VAL A 172 -13.91 -0.11 -19.44
CA VAL A 172 -13.32 1.07 -20.06
C VAL A 172 -14.36 1.65 -21.02
N SER A 173 -15.25 2.50 -20.50
CA SER A 173 -16.37 3.05 -21.29
C SER A 173 -15.96 4.05 -22.38
N CYS A 174 -14.68 4.46 -22.40
CA CYS A 174 -14.03 5.15 -23.51
C CYS A 174 -12.52 5.18 -23.28
N VAL A 175 -11.71 4.81 -24.28
CA VAL A 175 -10.23 4.90 -24.21
C VAL A 175 -9.74 6.34 -23.97
N GLU A 176 -10.45 7.37 -24.44
CA GLU A 176 -10.10 8.79 -24.24
C GLU A 176 -10.17 9.24 -22.77
N ASN A 177 -10.88 8.49 -21.90
CA ASN A 177 -10.94 8.76 -20.46
C ASN A 177 -9.82 8.07 -19.65
N LEU A 178 -8.85 7.40 -20.30
CA LEU A 178 -7.75 6.72 -19.62
C LEU A 178 -6.68 7.72 -19.14
N LYS A 179 -6.56 7.88 -17.82
CA LYS A 179 -5.57 8.78 -17.20
C LYS A 179 -4.14 8.41 -17.64
N GLY A 180 -3.52 9.28 -18.44
CA GLY A 180 -2.15 9.12 -18.96
C GLY A 180 -2.04 8.85 -20.47
N ILE A 181 -3.17 8.78 -21.19
CA ILE A 181 -3.19 8.51 -22.64
C ILE A 181 -2.41 9.53 -23.47
N ASP A 182 -2.40 10.80 -23.07
CA ASP A 182 -1.66 11.91 -23.72
C ASP A 182 -0.13 11.73 -23.70
N SER A 183 0.37 10.76 -22.92
CA SER A 183 1.80 10.43 -22.77
C SER A 183 2.21 9.16 -23.53
N ILE A 184 1.35 8.65 -24.42
CA ILE A 184 1.58 7.45 -25.25
C ILE A 184 1.87 7.87 -26.70
N LYS A 185 2.81 7.20 -27.37
CA LYS A 185 3.08 7.38 -28.80
C LYS A 185 1.86 6.99 -29.63
N THR A 186 1.52 7.75 -30.67
CA THR A 186 0.43 7.43 -31.61
C THR A 186 0.46 5.99 -32.14
N GLU A 187 1.66 5.45 -32.42
CA GLU A 187 1.95 4.05 -32.79
C GLU A 187 1.40 2.98 -31.81
N ASP A 188 1.16 3.34 -30.54
CA ASP A 188 0.64 2.47 -29.49
C ASP A 188 -0.85 2.75 -29.16
N HIS A 189 -1.44 3.84 -29.66
CA HIS A 189 -2.89 4.08 -29.54
C HIS A 189 -3.68 3.09 -30.39
N GLU A 190 -3.17 2.71 -31.57
CA GLU A 190 -3.81 1.73 -32.46
C GLU A 190 -3.93 0.36 -31.78
N LYS A 191 -2.91 -0.05 -31.01
CA LYS A 191 -2.89 -1.31 -30.24
C LYS A 191 -3.88 -1.32 -29.06
N LEU A 192 -4.33 -0.14 -28.61
CA LEU A 192 -5.43 -0.02 -27.64
C LEU A 192 -6.79 -0.10 -28.34
N ARG A 193 -6.93 0.53 -29.52
CA ARG A 193 -8.14 0.46 -30.37
C ARG A 193 -8.44 -0.96 -30.85
N GLU A 194 -7.40 -1.71 -31.25
CA GLU A 194 -7.50 -3.11 -31.68
C GLU A 194 -8.09 -4.05 -30.59
N LEU A 195 -8.03 -3.64 -29.31
CA LEU A 195 -8.61 -4.36 -28.18
C LEU A 195 -10.06 -3.98 -27.88
N GLU A 196 -10.50 -2.78 -28.28
CA GLU A 196 -11.92 -2.40 -28.26
C GLU A 196 -12.68 -3.12 -29.40
N GLU A 197 -12.06 -3.25 -30.58
CA GLU A 197 -12.69 -3.87 -31.75
C GLU A 197 -12.85 -5.39 -31.60
N LYS A 198 -11.87 -6.07 -31.01
CA LYS A 198 -11.96 -7.51 -30.67
C LYS A 198 -13.04 -7.87 -29.64
N GLN A 199 -13.74 -6.89 -29.05
CA GLN A 199 -14.89 -7.12 -28.17
C GLN A 199 -16.25 -6.82 -28.83
N LYS A 200 -16.29 -6.50 -30.13
CA LYS A 200 -17.54 -6.31 -30.90
C LYS A 200 -17.90 -7.49 -31.83
N GLY A 201 -17.05 -8.51 -31.92
CA GLY A 201 -17.21 -9.65 -32.84
C GLY A 201 -18.10 -10.79 -32.32
N ASP A 202 -17.80 -11.30 -31.13
CA ASP A 202 -18.45 -12.52 -30.60
C ASP A 202 -19.79 -12.19 -29.92
N GLY A 203 -20.83 -12.04 -30.75
CA GLY A 203 -22.11 -11.45 -30.33
C GLY A 203 -23.40 -12.10 -30.86
N ASN A 204 -23.36 -13.24 -31.56
CA ASN A 204 -24.50 -14.16 -31.76
C ASN A 204 -24.13 -15.32 -32.72
N VAL A 205 -24.28 -16.57 -32.28
CA VAL A 205 -25.31 -17.54 -32.73
C VAL A 205 -25.35 -18.66 -31.67
N ALA A 206 -26.54 -19.13 -31.33
CA ALA A 206 -26.73 -20.43 -30.69
C ALA A 206 -27.70 -21.25 -31.55
N ASP A 207 -27.36 -22.50 -31.88
CA ASP A 207 -28.05 -23.66 -31.28
C ASP A 207 -27.38 -25.02 -31.59
N GLN A 208 -27.71 -26.00 -30.74
CA GLN A 208 -27.89 -27.48 -30.92
C GLN A 208 -27.54 -28.16 -32.29
N LEU A 209 -27.13 -29.45 -32.38
CA LEU A 209 -27.03 -30.59 -31.42
C LEU A 209 -26.17 -31.78 -31.99
N ASN A 210 -26.05 -32.86 -31.20
CA ASN A 210 -25.76 -34.27 -31.56
C ASN A 210 -24.32 -34.77 -31.89
N GLU A 211 -23.71 -35.36 -30.86
CA GLU A 211 -23.04 -36.70 -30.85
C GLU A 211 -23.74 -37.77 -31.74
N PRO A 212 -23.04 -38.82 -32.27
CA PRO A 212 -22.79 -40.03 -31.44
C PRO A 212 -21.54 -40.91 -31.73
N ASN A 213 -20.73 -41.14 -30.69
CA ASN A 213 -20.48 -42.44 -30.02
C ASN A 213 -19.75 -43.62 -30.75
N GLN A 214 -19.35 -44.63 -29.94
CA GLN A 214 -18.80 -45.98 -30.22
C GLN A 214 -17.29 -46.05 -30.55
N ASN A 215 -16.47 -46.98 -30.01
CA ASN A 215 -16.61 -48.18 -29.15
C ASN A 215 -15.24 -48.45 -28.44
N LYS A 216 -14.99 -49.32 -27.43
CA LYS A 216 -15.71 -50.35 -26.63
C LYS A 216 -14.95 -50.52 -25.26
N GLU A 217 -15.48 -51.09 -24.16
CA GLU A 217 -15.46 -52.52 -23.69
C GLU A 217 -14.09 -53.24 -23.76
N MET A 218 -13.69 -54.20 -22.88
CA MET A 218 -14.33 -55.01 -21.79
C MET A 218 -13.18 -55.71 -20.98
N VAL A 219 -13.24 -56.25 -19.73
CA VAL A 219 -13.98 -56.12 -18.43
C VAL A 219 -13.20 -56.93 -17.35
N ASP A 220 -13.62 -56.87 -16.06
CA ASP A 220 -13.59 -57.97 -15.04
C ASP A 220 -12.24 -58.51 -14.46
N ASN A 221 -12.14 -59.03 -13.20
CA ASN A 221 -13.03 -58.92 -12.02
C ASN A 221 -12.31 -59.25 -10.67
N MET A 222 -12.94 -58.85 -9.55
CA MET A 222 -12.93 -59.39 -8.16
C MET A 222 -11.65 -59.80 -7.37
N GLY A 223 -11.66 -59.49 -6.07
CA GLY A 223 -10.67 -59.96 -5.07
C GLY A 223 -10.83 -59.35 -3.66
N ASP A 224 -11.96 -59.55 -2.99
CA ASP A 224 -12.27 -58.99 -1.65
C ASP A 224 -11.69 -59.80 -0.47
N SER A 225 -11.29 -59.12 0.61
CA SER A 225 -11.46 -59.53 2.01
C SER A 225 -11.11 -58.40 3.01
N LYS A 226 -12.13 -57.82 3.66
CA LYS A 226 -12.44 -57.83 5.14
C LYS A 226 -11.29 -58.03 6.16
N GLU A 227 -11.29 -57.60 7.43
CA GLU A 227 -12.09 -56.75 8.37
C GLU A 227 -11.26 -56.70 9.70
N ASP A 228 -11.44 -55.90 10.77
CA ASP A 228 -12.32 -54.80 11.25
C ASP A 228 -11.49 -53.99 12.31
N GLY A 229 -11.95 -52.87 12.88
CA GLY A 229 -11.21 -52.19 13.97
C GLY A 229 -11.75 -50.90 14.62
N GLU A 230 -13.06 -50.61 14.67
CA GLU A 230 -13.55 -49.39 15.35
C GLU A 230 -13.61 -49.45 16.90
N LYS A 231 -12.96 -48.49 17.57
CA LYS A 231 -13.36 -47.78 18.83
C LYS A 231 -12.23 -46.79 19.23
N SER A 232 -12.50 -45.63 19.82
CA SER A 232 -13.70 -45.15 20.53
C SER A 232 -13.98 -43.67 20.27
N LEU A 233 -15.21 -43.24 20.57
CA LEU A 233 -15.73 -41.88 20.39
C LEU A 233 -15.54 -41.01 21.64
N GLU A 234 -15.62 -39.70 21.41
CA GLU A 234 -16.10 -38.65 22.31
C GLU A 234 -15.77 -38.74 23.81
N GLU A 235 -14.65 -38.14 24.20
CA GLU A 235 -14.61 -37.32 25.41
C GLU A 235 -13.74 -36.06 25.19
N ALA A 236 -13.86 -35.06 26.07
CA ALA A 236 -13.10 -33.80 26.06
C ALA A 236 -13.30 -32.78 24.90
N LYS A 237 -14.38 -32.85 24.10
CA LYS A 237 -14.87 -31.72 23.26
C LYS A 237 -15.53 -30.58 24.09
N LEU A 238 -14.87 -30.04 25.13
CA LEU A 238 -15.47 -28.95 25.93
C LEU A 238 -14.48 -28.01 26.67
N SER A 239 -13.37 -27.61 26.04
CA SER A 239 -12.46 -26.56 26.57
C SER A 239 -11.90 -25.59 25.51
N ALA A 240 -12.67 -25.36 24.44
CA ALA A 240 -12.24 -24.55 23.30
C ALA A 240 -12.43 -23.03 23.54
N ARG A 241 -11.49 -22.38 24.23
CA ARG A 241 -11.29 -20.91 24.13
C ARG A 241 -9.84 -20.48 24.38
N ASN A 242 -9.29 -19.71 23.43
CA ASN A 242 -8.02 -18.95 23.49
C ASN A 242 -6.72 -19.73 23.80
N LYS A 243 -6.29 -20.60 22.87
CA LYS A 243 -4.87 -20.96 22.66
C LYS A 243 -4.38 -20.50 21.29
N GLU A 244 -3.71 -19.34 21.24
CA GLU A 244 -2.96 -18.90 20.06
C GLU A 244 -1.60 -19.60 20.00
N THR A 245 -1.59 -20.86 19.55
CA THR A 245 -0.34 -21.57 19.27
C THR A 245 0.16 -21.20 17.87
N GLY A 246 0.96 -20.14 17.79
CA GLY A 246 1.73 -19.83 16.58
C GLY A 246 2.78 -20.89 16.25
N PRO A 247 3.45 -20.79 15.08
CA PRO A 247 4.53 -21.70 14.71
C PRO A 247 5.63 -21.73 15.78
N LEU A 248 6.06 -22.93 16.14
CA LEU A 248 7.14 -23.16 17.09
C LEU A 248 8.49 -22.81 16.43
N VAL A 249 9.20 -21.84 16.99
CA VAL A 249 10.56 -21.50 16.57
C VAL A 249 11.53 -22.40 17.34
N SER A 250 12.25 -23.27 16.64
CA SER A 250 13.28 -24.13 17.24
C SER A 250 14.57 -23.33 17.49
N PHE A 251 14.60 -22.58 18.59
CA PHE A 251 15.75 -21.79 19.02
C PHE A 251 16.57 -22.56 20.07
N SER A 252 17.88 -22.65 19.86
CA SER A 252 18.85 -23.16 20.84
C SER A 252 20.01 -22.18 20.99
N ALA A 253 20.57 -22.10 22.19
CA ALA A 253 21.79 -21.32 22.46
C ALA A 253 23.01 -21.82 21.64
N SER A 254 23.01 -23.08 21.20
CA SER A 254 24.02 -23.64 20.29
C SER A 254 24.04 -23.00 18.90
N ASP A 255 22.92 -22.43 18.48
CA ASP A 255 22.70 -21.98 17.10
C ASP A 255 23.01 -20.48 16.95
N VAL A 256 23.22 -19.82 18.09
CA VAL A 256 23.54 -18.40 18.24
C VAL A 256 25.01 -18.14 17.87
N LYS A 257 25.28 -17.12 17.07
CA LYS A 257 26.60 -16.84 16.49
C LYS A 257 26.98 -15.36 16.57
N ASP A 258 28.25 -15.05 16.80
CA ASP A 258 28.77 -13.67 16.85
C ASP A 258 29.03 -13.01 15.47
N LYS A 259 28.71 -13.72 14.37
CA LYS A 259 28.99 -13.28 13.00
C LYS A 259 27.84 -13.60 12.06
N TYR A 260 27.43 -12.63 11.23
CA TYR A 260 26.49 -12.87 10.14
C TYR A 260 27.27 -13.20 8.86
N LYS A 261 27.45 -14.50 8.63
CA LYS A 261 28.21 -15.05 7.49
C LYS A 261 29.68 -14.61 7.54
N ASP A 262 30.10 -13.70 6.68
CA ASP A 262 31.44 -13.11 6.64
C ASP A 262 31.57 -11.83 7.50
N ALA A 263 30.46 -11.25 7.95
CA ALA A 263 30.46 -10.00 8.71
C ALA A 263 30.51 -10.21 10.23
N THR A 264 31.38 -9.48 10.91
CA THR A 264 31.51 -9.41 12.37
C THR A 264 30.47 -8.49 12.99
N LEU A 265 29.97 -8.85 14.17
CA LEU A 265 29.08 -8.01 14.99
C LEU A 265 29.82 -7.45 16.22
N PRO A 266 29.35 -6.33 16.81
CA PRO A 266 29.74 -5.94 18.16
C PRO A 266 29.30 -7.00 19.18
N ALA A 267 29.99 -7.08 20.33
CA ALA A 267 29.84 -8.19 21.27
C ALA A 267 28.40 -8.46 21.76
N HIS A 268 27.60 -7.40 21.93
CA HIS A 268 26.21 -7.42 22.39
C HIS A 268 25.18 -7.66 21.27
N TRP A 269 25.62 -8.02 20.06
CA TRP A 269 24.77 -8.42 18.94
C TRP A 269 25.12 -9.84 18.51
N LYS A 270 24.09 -10.67 18.30
CA LYS A 270 24.22 -12.06 17.87
C LYS A 270 23.36 -12.35 16.64
N VAL A 271 23.57 -13.51 16.05
CA VAL A 271 22.79 -14.07 14.95
C VAL A 271 22.07 -15.31 15.39
N PHE A 272 20.81 -15.46 15.01
CA PHE A 272 20.11 -16.74 14.96
C PHE A 272 19.41 -16.86 13.59
N ASP A 273 19.70 -17.94 12.86
CA ASP A 273 19.29 -18.15 11.46
C ASP A 273 19.54 -16.90 10.56
N THR A 274 18.49 -16.25 10.05
CA THR A 274 18.57 -15.03 9.23
C THR A 274 18.43 -13.73 10.03
N VAL A 275 18.29 -13.80 11.35
CA VAL A 275 18.03 -12.66 12.25
C VAL A 275 19.31 -12.25 12.97
N ILE A 276 19.67 -10.97 12.87
CA ILE A 276 20.61 -10.33 13.79
C ILE A 276 19.77 -9.75 14.94
N PHE A 277 20.11 -10.06 16.19
CA PHE A 277 19.40 -9.56 17.37
C PHE A 277 20.38 -9.00 18.41
N ARG A 278 19.92 -8.01 19.17
CA ARG A 278 20.66 -7.41 20.28
C ARG A 278 20.43 -8.24 21.54
N GLU A 279 21.46 -8.53 22.31
CA GLU A 279 21.30 -9.27 23.56
C GLU A 279 20.52 -8.47 24.59
N LYS A 280 20.05 -9.19 25.62
CA LYS A 280 19.22 -8.62 26.67
C LYS A 280 20.08 -7.70 27.55
N GLU A 281 19.83 -6.40 27.49
CA GLU A 281 20.39 -5.42 28.43
C GLU A 281 19.90 -5.64 29.87
N ASP A 282 20.72 -5.24 30.83
CA ASP A 282 20.29 -5.05 32.21
C ASP A 282 19.12 -4.06 32.29
N GLY A 283 18.13 -4.40 33.11
CA GLY A 283 16.86 -3.67 33.18
C GLY A 283 15.86 -3.98 32.05
N LEU A 284 16.21 -4.75 31.01
CA LEU A 284 15.19 -5.19 30.03
C LEU A 284 14.28 -6.26 30.66
N HIS A 285 13.10 -5.85 31.11
CA HIS A 285 12.12 -6.75 31.72
C HIS A 285 11.25 -7.46 30.66
N ALA A 286 10.92 -8.72 30.93
CA ALA A 286 9.83 -9.41 30.23
C ALA A 286 8.48 -8.87 30.74
N SER A 287 7.47 -8.80 29.86
CA SER A 287 6.15 -8.26 30.19
C SER A 287 5.06 -8.97 29.40
N ALA A 288 3.83 -8.92 29.91
CA ALA A 288 2.65 -9.28 29.13
C ALA A 288 2.32 -8.22 28.06
N LYS A 289 2.72 -6.95 28.27
CA LYS A 289 2.46 -5.84 27.33
C LYS A 289 3.68 -5.57 26.45
N ILE A 290 3.49 -5.50 25.13
CA ILE A 290 4.60 -5.43 24.16
C ILE A 290 4.44 -4.22 23.23
N ALA A 291 5.25 -3.19 23.43
CA ALA A 291 5.30 -2.04 22.54
C ALA A 291 6.28 -2.32 21.40
N ALA A 292 5.76 -2.90 20.31
CA ALA A 292 6.54 -3.31 19.14
C ALA A 292 6.53 -2.24 18.02
N PHE A 293 7.69 -1.91 17.46
CA PHE A 293 7.86 -0.87 16.45
C PHE A 293 8.69 -1.30 15.24
N ASP A 294 8.45 -0.65 14.10
CA ASP A 294 9.41 -0.60 12.99
C ASP A 294 10.48 0.47 13.26
N PHE A 295 11.61 0.41 12.55
CA PHE A 295 12.70 1.39 12.71
C PHE A 295 12.67 2.49 11.63
N ASP A 296 13.09 2.15 10.41
CA ASP A 296 13.21 3.09 9.29
C ASP A 296 11.84 3.62 8.87
N GLY A 297 11.64 4.94 8.92
CA GLY A 297 10.37 5.60 8.60
C GLY A 297 9.31 5.56 9.71
N CYS A 298 9.58 4.93 10.86
CA CYS A 298 8.68 4.90 12.02
C CYS A 298 9.33 5.57 13.24
N LEU A 299 10.50 5.10 13.66
CA LEU A 299 11.29 5.68 14.75
C LEU A 299 12.38 6.62 14.23
N ALA A 300 13.05 6.25 13.13
CA ALA A 300 14.16 7.00 12.54
C ALA A 300 13.89 7.41 11.08
N LYS A 301 14.15 8.68 10.76
CA LYS A 301 14.35 9.17 9.39
C LYS A 301 15.74 8.75 8.94
N THR A 302 15.79 7.75 8.07
CA THR A 302 17.01 7.25 7.46
C THR A 302 17.00 7.57 5.97
N SER A 303 18.17 7.91 5.43
CA SER A 303 18.29 8.34 4.03
C SER A 303 18.53 7.15 3.12
N VAL A 304 17.61 6.85 2.19
CA VAL A 304 17.84 5.84 1.13
C VAL A 304 19.00 6.25 0.19
N ARG A 305 19.53 7.48 0.31
CA ARG A 305 20.65 8.02 -0.48
C ARG A 305 21.95 8.23 0.30
N ARG A 306 21.98 8.03 1.63
CA ARG A 306 23.18 8.23 2.46
C ARG A 306 23.33 7.06 3.43
N SER A 307 24.52 6.50 3.50
CA SER A 307 24.82 5.29 4.28
C SER A 307 25.90 5.59 5.31
N GLY A 308 25.61 5.30 6.57
CA GLY A 308 26.53 5.40 7.71
C GLY A 308 25.86 4.92 8.99
N ALA A 309 26.57 4.98 10.12
CA ALA A 309 25.97 4.80 11.45
C ALA A 309 25.20 6.07 11.89
N ASP A 310 25.72 7.24 11.54
CA ASP A 310 25.23 8.57 11.96
C ASP A 310 24.19 9.17 10.99
N GLU A 311 23.94 8.50 9.87
CA GLU A 311 23.08 8.97 8.77
C GLU A 311 21.58 8.78 9.03
N TRP A 312 21.14 9.26 10.19
CA TRP A 312 19.76 9.18 10.67
C TRP A 312 19.34 10.40 11.51
N SER A 313 18.04 10.52 11.78
CA SER A 313 17.48 11.45 12.77
C SER A 313 16.14 10.92 13.28
N LEU A 314 15.60 11.46 14.38
CA LEU A 314 14.29 11.04 14.90
C LEU A 314 13.14 11.37 13.91
N MET A 315 12.21 10.43 13.72
CA MET A 315 10.96 10.70 12.97
C MET A 315 10.18 11.86 13.58
N HIS A 316 10.08 11.90 14.91
CA HIS A 316 9.52 13.03 15.66
C HIS A 316 10.30 13.26 16.98
N LYS A 317 10.44 14.52 17.40
CA LYS A 317 11.24 14.89 18.60
C LYS A 317 10.73 14.25 19.90
N SER A 318 9.43 13.92 19.97
CA SER A 318 8.81 13.32 21.16
C SER A 318 9.03 11.79 21.31
N ILE A 319 9.71 11.13 20.36
CA ILE A 319 9.81 9.67 20.35
C ILE A 319 10.51 9.10 21.60
N PRO A 320 11.69 9.61 22.05
CA PRO A 320 12.31 9.16 23.28
C PRO A 320 11.37 9.24 24.49
N VAL A 321 10.68 10.37 24.67
CA VAL A 321 9.76 10.59 25.81
C VAL A 321 8.56 9.63 25.77
N LYS A 322 8.03 9.32 24.59
CA LYS A 322 6.94 8.34 24.44
C LYS A 322 7.40 6.91 24.73
N LEU A 323 8.58 6.52 24.27
CA LEU A 323 9.15 5.19 24.54
C LEU A 323 9.49 5.02 26.02
N GLN A 324 10.13 6.02 26.64
CA GLN A 324 10.36 6.10 28.09
C GLN A 324 9.06 5.93 28.86
N LYS A 325 7.99 6.67 28.51
CA LYS A 325 6.69 6.53 29.18
C LYS A 325 6.14 5.11 29.05
N LEU A 326 6.12 4.52 27.84
CA LEU A 326 5.63 3.16 27.64
C LEU A 326 6.39 2.13 28.49
N TYR A 327 7.71 2.25 28.56
CA TYR A 327 8.54 1.40 29.44
C TYR A 327 8.14 1.52 30.92
N TYR A 328 7.96 2.74 31.43
CA TYR A 328 7.49 2.96 32.81
C TYR A 328 6.00 2.62 33.02
N ASP A 329 5.16 2.65 31.98
CA ASP A 329 3.78 2.14 31.97
C ASP A 329 3.73 0.58 31.94
N GLY A 330 4.89 -0.09 31.98
CA GLY A 330 5.03 -1.55 32.08
C GLY A 330 5.19 -2.30 30.75
N TYR A 331 5.39 -1.60 29.63
CA TYR A 331 5.60 -2.22 28.33
C TYR A 331 7.06 -2.64 28.12
N LYS A 332 7.25 -3.88 27.64
CA LYS A 332 8.52 -4.26 27.03
C LYS A 332 8.63 -3.59 25.66
N LEU A 333 9.68 -2.80 25.45
CA LEU A 333 9.94 -2.16 24.17
C LEU A 333 10.65 -3.12 23.21
N VAL A 334 10.14 -3.24 21.99
CA VAL A 334 10.72 -4.10 20.94
C VAL A 334 10.80 -3.38 19.60
N ILE A 335 11.92 -3.52 18.89
CA ILE A 335 12.08 -3.09 17.50
C ILE A 335 12.20 -4.33 16.60
N PHE A 336 11.34 -4.40 15.59
CA PHE A 336 11.37 -5.39 14.53
C PHE A 336 11.61 -4.68 13.20
N THR A 337 12.81 -4.81 12.63
CA THR A 337 13.18 -4.18 11.35
C THR A 337 13.56 -5.22 10.29
N ASN A 338 13.27 -4.94 9.03
CA ASN A 338 13.85 -5.67 7.89
C ASN A 338 15.15 -4.98 7.46
N GLU A 339 16.17 -5.72 7.03
CA GLU A 339 17.38 -5.14 6.40
C GLU A 339 18.00 -6.10 5.37
N SER A 340 17.33 -6.29 4.22
CA SER A 340 17.82 -7.23 3.19
C SER A 340 19.09 -6.78 2.47
N ASN A 341 19.60 -5.56 2.72
CA ASN A 341 20.88 -5.16 2.14
C ASN A 341 22.06 -5.94 2.74
N ILE A 342 21.96 -6.36 4.00
CA ILE A 342 22.94 -7.25 4.66
C ILE A 342 23.05 -8.58 3.89
N GLU A 343 21.92 -9.21 3.53
CA GLU A 343 21.98 -10.45 2.75
C GLU A 343 22.38 -10.22 1.28
N ARG A 344 21.79 -9.20 0.62
CA ARG A 344 22.00 -8.91 -0.81
C ARG A 344 23.43 -8.48 -1.14
N TRP A 345 24.03 -7.62 -0.33
CA TRP A 345 25.30 -6.96 -0.69
C TRP A 345 26.51 -7.73 -0.19
N LYS A 346 26.74 -8.94 -0.71
CA LYS A 346 27.85 -9.83 -0.31
C LYS A 346 29.18 -9.07 -0.10
N ASN A 347 29.66 -8.35 -1.12
CA ASN A 347 30.93 -7.63 -1.12
C ASN A 347 30.93 -6.32 -0.29
N LYS A 348 29.81 -5.95 0.33
CA LYS A 348 29.67 -4.77 1.23
C LYS A 348 28.90 -5.12 2.50
N ARG A 349 28.89 -6.39 2.90
CA ARG A 349 28.04 -6.87 4.00
C ARG A 349 28.39 -6.21 5.33
N GLN A 350 29.68 -6.12 5.65
CA GLN A 350 30.15 -5.43 6.86
C GLN A 350 29.61 -3.98 6.91
N VAL A 351 29.79 -3.21 5.84
CA VAL A 351 29.28 -1.82 5.75
C VAL A 351 27.76 -1.72 5.92
N ALA A 352 27.00 -2.72 5.45
CA ALA A 352 25.55 -2.78 5.65
C ALA A 352 25.17 -3.13 7.11
N VAL A 353 25.92 -4.03 7.74
CA VAL A 353 25.81 -4.38 9.16
C VAL A 353 26.16 -3.17 10.02
N ASP A 354 27.35 -2.59 9.88
CA ASP A 354 27.85 -1.44 10.65
C ASP A 354 26.87 -0.26 10.58
N SER A 355 26.39 0.05 9.36
CA SER A 355 25.41 1.12 9.16
C SER A 355 24.09 0.84 9.88
N LYS A 356 23.60 -0.40 9.89
CA LYS A 356 22.31 -0.73 10.52
C LYS A 356 22.42 -0.84 12.04
N VAL A 357 23.43 -1.57 12.51
CA VAL A 357 23.72 -1.80 13.93
C VAL A 357 24.06 -0.48 14.62
N GLY A 358 24.97 0.32 14.06
CA GLY A 358 25.34 1.62 14.62
C GLY A 358 24.16 2.59 14.73
N ARG A 359 23.29 2.66 13.71
CA ARG A 359 22.04 3.44 13.77
C ARG A 359 21.11 2.99 14.89
N LEU A 360 21.07 1.69 15.19
CA LEU A 360 20.20 1.11 16.22
C LEU A 360 20.78 1.33 17.62
N ASP A 361 22.07 1.09 17.84
CA ASP A 361 22.73 1.35 19.13
C ASP A 361 22.67 2.83 19.52
N GLN A 362 23.01 3.74 18.60
CA GLN A 362 22.87 5.19 18.82
C GLN A 362 21.41 5.59 19.12
N PHE A 363 20.42 4.90 18.53
CA PHE A 363 19.01 5.15 18.84
C PHE A 363 18.64 4.69 20.25
N VAL A 364 19.05 3.49 20.68
CA VAL A 364 18.77 2.99 22.04
C VAL A 364 19.42 3.90 23.08
N GLU A 365 20.70 4.24 22.91
CA GLU A 365 21.40 5.20 23.76
C GLU A 365 20.67 6.55 23.82
N ARG A 366 20.16 7.04 22.67
CA ARG A 366 19.42 8.31 22.61
C ARG A 366 18.05 8.25 23.29
N VAL A 367 17.45 7.07 23.45
CA VAL A 367 16.16 6.84 24.12
C VAL A 367 16.33 6.60 25.63
N LYS A 368 17.46 6.06 26.09
CA LYS A 368 17.79 5.88 27.53
C LYS A 368 16.83 4.98 28.34
N VAL A 369 16.15 4.04 27.69
CA VAL A 369 15.52 2.88 28.34
C VAL A 369 15.83 1.63 27.51
N PRO A 370 15.92 0.43 28.11
CA PRO A 370 16.28 -0.80 27.40
C PRO A 370 15.28 -1.15 26.28
N ILE A 371 15.80 -1.59 25.14
CA ILE A 371 14.99 -1.98 23.97
C ILE A 371 15.51 -3.29 23.38
N GLN A 372 14.63 -4.28 23.25
CA GLN A 372 14.93 -5.51 22.51
C GLN A 372 14.91 -5.23 21.00
N VAL A 373 15.95 -5.62 20.26
CA VAL A 373 16.03 -5.35 18.80
C VAL A 373 16.23 -6.64 18.01
N PHE A 374 15.47 -6.81 16.92
CA PHE A 374 15.62 -7.86 15.92
C PHE A 374 15.64 -7.29 14.51
N ILE A 375 16.56 -7.80 13.68
CA ILE A 375 16.82 -7.39 12.31
C ILE A 375 16.70 -8.62 11.39
N ALA A 376 15.58 -8.75 10.68
CA ALA A 376 15.41 -9.77 9.65
C ALA A 376 16.24 -9.41 8.40
N CYS A 377 17.37 -10.10 8.24
CA CYS A 377 18.32 -9.84 7.16
C CYS A 377 17.94 -10.59 5.87
N GLY A 378 17.12 -11.63 5.96
CA GLY A 378 16.80 -12.51 4.83
C GLY A 378 15.97 -11.85 3.73
N LEU A 379 15.89 -12.57 2.61
CA LEU A 379 15.21 -12.12 1.40
C LEU A 379 13.72 -12.46 1.45
N GLY A 380 12.90 -11.58 0.89
CA GLY A 380 11.50 -11.92 0.63
C GLY A 380 11.35 -12.77 -0.62
N LYS A 381 10.22 -13.49 -0.71
CA LYS A 381 9.83 -14.42 -1.78
C LYS A 381 10.25 -13.91 -3.16
N GLY A 382 11.07 -14.70 -3.84
CA GLY A 382 11.63 -14.37 -5.15
C GLY A 382 11.87 -15.60 -6.01
N LYS A 383 12.14 -15.40 -7.31
CA LYS A 383 12.41 -16.50 -8.24
C LYS A 383 13.70 -17.21 -7.84
N GLY A 384 13.59 -18.41 -7.26
CA GLY A 384 14.71 -19.18 -6.74
C GLY A 384 15.22 -18.78 -5.35
N THR A 385 14.50 -17.91 -4.61
CA THR A 385 14.85 -17.58 -3.21
C THR A 385 13.65 -17.87 -2.31
N PRO A 386 13.80 -18.72 -1.26
CA PRO A 386 12.73 -18.94 -0.29
C PRO A 386 12.36 -17.63 0.41
N ASP A 387 11.13 -17.57 0.92
CA ASP A 387 10.65 -16.41 1.68
C ASP A 387 11.15 -16.53 3.12
N ASP A 388 11.88 -15.51 3.60
CA ASP A 388 12.40 -15.49 4.96
C ASP A 388 11.25 -15.39 5.99
N GLN A 389 11.12 -16.41 6.83
CA GLN A 389 10.06 -16.51 7.85
C GLN A 389 10.10 -15.36 8.87
N TYR A 390 11.27 -14.76 9.09
CA TYR A 390 11.45 -13.63 10.01
C TYR A 390 11.16 -12.28 9.35
N ARG A 391 11.16 -12.21 8.02
CA ARG A 391 10.98 -10.96 7.27
C ARG A 391 9.53 -10.52 7.29
N LYS A 392 9.25 -9.36 7.89
CA LYS A 392 7.92 -8.73 7.86
C LYS A 392 7.41 -8.62 6.41
N PRO A 393 6.17 -9.04 6.09
CA PRO A 393 5.05 -9.28 7.02
C PRO A 393 5.03 -10.65 7.73
N ASN A 394 5.97 -11.57 7.45
CA ASN A 394 5.99 -12.87 8.13
C ASN A 394 6.29 -12.70 9.63
N PRO A 395 5.62 -13.45 10.53
CA PRO A 395 5.65 -13.20 11.97
C PRO A 395 6.83 -13.85 12.70
N GLY A 396 7.84 -14.40 12.02
CA GLY A 396 8.90 -15.19 12.66
C GLY A 396 9.65 -14.43 13.76
N MET A 397 9.95 -13.14 13.58
CA MET A 397 10.59 -12.34 14.66
C MET A 397 9.69 -12.18 15.89
N TRP A 398 8.37 -12.10 15.70
CA TRP A 398 7.42 -12.03 16.82
C TRP A 398 7.42 -13.32 17.62
N TRP A 399 7.32 -14.47 16.95
CA TRP A 399 7.31 -15.77 17.62
C TRP A 399 8.66 -16.10 18.28
N LEU A 400 9.79 -15.76 17.65
CA LEU A 400 11.12 -15.82 18.26
C LEU A 400 11.15 -15.01 19.57
N MET A 401 10.71 -13.74 19.53
CA MET A 401 10.68 -12.85 20.69
C MET A 401 9.77 -13.37 21.80
N ALA A 402 8.55 -13.80 21.46
CA ALA A 402 7.52 -14.24 22.38
C ALA A 402 7.90 -15.54 23.09
N GLN A 403 8.42 -16.53 22.34
CA GLN A 403 8.73 -17.86 22.88
C GLN A 403 10.04 -17.85 23.68
N HIS A 404 11.09 -17.17 23.19
CA HIS A 404 12.46 -17.32 23.72
C HIS A 404 12.99 -16.10 24.47
N PHE A 405 12.54 -14.89 24.12
CA PHE A 405 13.04 -13.65 24.73
C PHE A 405 12.06 -13.01 25.74
N ASN A 406 10.92 -13.66 26.04
CA ASN A 406 9.92 -13.15 26.98
C ASN A 406 9.77 -13.96 28.28
N SER A 407 10.77 -14.79 28.63
CA SER A 407 10.82 -15.54 29.90
C SER A 407 9.57 -16.38 30.21
N GLY A 408 8.89 -16.89 29.18
CA GLY A 408 7.64 -17.64 29.32
C GLY A 408 6.40 -16.82 29.70
N ILE A 409 6.51 -15.49 29.87
CA ILE A 409 5.37 -14.63 30.16
C ILE A 409 4.47 -14.57 28.92
N LYS A 410 3.22 -15.04 29.07
CA LYS A 410 2.19 -14.93 28.04
C LYS A 410 1.93 -13.45 27.74
N ILE A 411 2.01 -13.12 26.45
CA ILE A 411 1.68 -11.79 25.95
C ILE A 411 0.16 -11.61 25.93
N ASP A 412 -0.27 -10.42 26.32
CA ASP A 412 -1.63 -9.93 26.09
C ASP A 412 -1.66 -9.21 24.74
N MET A 413 -2.47 -9.70 23.80
CA MET A 413 -2.55 -9.15 22.44
C MET A 413 -3.43 -7.90 22.36
N ASP A 414 -4.20 -7.59 23.41
CA ASP A 414 -5.13 -6.45 23.48
C ASP A 414 -4.48 -5.19 24.12
N GLN A 415 -3.20 -5.21 24.50
CA GLN A 415 -2.53 -4.15 25.30
C GLN A 415 -1.22 -3.58 24.74
#